data_AF-Q88MN1-F1
#
_entry.id   AF-Q88MN1-F1
#
_cell.length_a   1.000
_cell.length_b   1.000
_cell.length_c   1.000
_cell.angle_alpha   90.00
_cell.angle_beta   90.00
_cell.angle_gamma   90.00
#
_symmetry.space_group_name_H-M   'P 1'
#
loop_
_entity.id
_entity.type
_entity.pdbx_description
1 polymer ?
#
loop_
_entity_poly.entity_id
_entity_poly.type
_entity_poly.pdbx_seq_one_letter_code
_entity_poly.pdbx_strand_id
1 'polypeptide(L)'
;MVAPPVDLSPAEWNEAVKRHAEATMAGERVKQLSALFDTPQHAMQFIELAKRAGACRDLKIRCKAALLDEKGKKILNPKTRMPLIGWADWTPESHKAA
;
A
#
# COMPACT_ATOMS: atom_id res chain seq x y z
N MET A 1 -12.98 5.12 25.17
CA MET A 1 -12.62 3.69 25.13
C MET A 1 -13.93 2.91 25.13
N VAL A 2 -14.18 2.08 24.12
CA VAL A 2 -15.42 1.27 24.06
C VAL A 2 -15.20 0.06 24.97
N ALA A 3 -16.07 -0.12 25.96
CA ALA A 3 -16.00 -1.25 26.88
C ALA A 3 -16.35 -2.56 26.15
N PRO A 4 -15.76 -3.71 26.55
CA PRO A 4 -16.10 -5.00 25.97
C PRO A 4 -17.59 -5.33 26.18
N PRO A 5 -18.27 -5.97 25.22
CA PRO A 5 -19.59 -6.54 25.41
C PRO A 5 -19.59 -7.53 26.57
N VAL A 6 -20.72 -7.62 27.28
CA VAL A 6 -20.87 -8.37 28.54
C VAL A 6 -20.58 -9.88 28.36
N ASP A 7 -20.63 -10.38 27.13
CA ASP A 7 -20.50 -11.81 26.78
C ASP A 7 -19.09 -12.22 26.31
N LEU A 8 -18.13 -11.30 26.16
CA LEU A 8 -16.75 -11.63 25.75
C LEU A 8 -15.74 -11.39 26.87
N SER A 9 -14.77 -12.30 27.01
CA SER A 9 -13.61 -12.03 27.84
C SER A 9 -12.82 -10.83 27.28
N PRO A 10 -12.06 -10.10 28.12
CA PRO A 10 -11.22 -9.01 27.65
C PRO A 10 -10.23 -9.42 26.55
N ALA A 11 -9.76 -10.68 26.57
CA ALA A 11 -8.83 -11.20 25.57
C ALA A 11 -9.50 -11.39 24.21
N GLU A 12 -10.67 -12.03 24.17
CA GLU A 12 -11.43 -12.27 22.94
C GLU A 12 -11.91 -10.94 22.33
N TRP A 13 -12.30 -9.99 23.18
CA TRP A 13 -12.64 -8.64 22.73
C TRP A 13 -11.45 -7.95 22.05
N ASN A 14 -10.27 -7.98 22.67
CA ASN A 14 -9.07 -7.37 22.09
C ASN A 14 -8.69 -8.00 20.75
N GLU A 15 -8.82 -9.32 20.62
CA GLU A 15 -8.59 -10.04 19.37
C GLU A 15 -9.60 -9.63 18.29
N ALA A 16 -10.89 -9.59 18.63
CA ALA A 16 -11.95 -9.16 17.71
C ALA A 16 -11.76 -7.71 17.23
N VAL A 17 -11.40 -6.80 18.15
CA VAL A 17 -11.06 -5.40 17.82
C VAL A 17 -9.86 -5.34 16.90
N LYS A 18 -8.80 -6.11 17.19
CA LYS A 18 -7.60 -6.14 16.35
C LYS A 18 -7.92 -6.63 14.94
N ARG A 19 -8.66 -7.74 14.81
CA ARG A 19 -9.09 -8.29 13.51
C ARG A 19 -9.96 -7.30 12.74
N HIS A 20 -10.88 -6.61 13.41
CA HIS A 20 -11.73 -5.60 12.77
C HIS A 20 -10.91 -4.38 12.31
N ALA A 21 -9.95 -3.93 13.13
CA ALA A 21 -9.05 -2.85 12.76
C ALA A 21 -8.18 -3.24 11.56
N GLU A 22 -7.62 -4.46 11.55
CA GLU A 22 -6.87 -5.01 10.42
C GLU A 22 -7.72 -5.07 9.15
N ALA A 23 -8.95 -5.58 9.23
CA ALA A 23 -9.87 -5.65 8.08
C ALA A 23 -10.24 -4.25 7.54
N THR A 24 -10.49 -3.29 8.44
CA THR A 24 -10.81 -1.90 8.07
C THR A 24 -9.61 -1.25 7.37
N MET A 25 -8.40 -1.50 7.90
CA MET A 25 -7.16 -0.93 7.39
C MET A 25 -6.67 -1.63 6.12
N ALA A 26 -7.06 -2.89 5.89
CA ALA A 26 -6.86 -3.59 4.62
C ALA A 26 -7.75 -3.03 3.49
N GLY A 27 -8.70 -2.15 3.81
CA GLY A 27 -9.58 -1.49 2.83
C GLY A 27 -8.81 -0.80 1.69
N GLU A 28 -9.10 -1.22 0.47
CA GLU A 28 -8.29 -1.05 -0.75
C GLU A 28 -8.19 0.37 -1.35
N ARG A 29 -8.88 1.38 -0.83
CA ARG A 29 -8.95 2.69 -1.51
C ARG A 29 -7.66 3.49 -1.31
N VAL A 30 -6.65 3.15 -2.09
CA VAL A 30 -5.45 3.95 -2.29
C VAL A 30 -5.86 5.26 -2.97
N LYS A 31 -5.54 6.38 -2.33
CA LYS A 31 -5.71 7.73 -2.90
C LYS A 31 -4.34 8.32 -3.22
N GLN A 32 -4.25 8.99 -4.36
CA GLN A 32 -3.09 9.81 -4.68
C GLN A 32 -3.08 11.05 -3.78
N LEU A 33 -2.02 11.22 -2.99
CA LEU A 33 -1.89 12.31 -2.00
C LEU A 33 -1.11 13.53 -2.52
N SER A 34 -0.33 13.36 -3.58
CA SER A 34 0.55 14.39 -4.14
C SER A 34 0.40 14.51 -5.66
N ALA A 35 1.03 15.53 -6.26
CA ALA A 35 1.33 15.51 -7.68
C ALA A 35 2.28 14.33 -8.03
N LEU A 36 2.39 14.02 -9.32
CA LEU A 36 3.39 13.07 -9.80
C LEU A 36 4.77 13.72 -9.73
N PHE A 37 5.73 13.00 -9.17
CA PHE A 37 7.13 13.41 -9.10
C PHE A 37 7.94 12.67 -10.17
N ASP A 38 8.93 13.34 -10.76
CA ASP A 38 9.80 12.74 -11.78
C ASP A 38 10.84 11.79 -11.19
N THR A 39 11.21 11.98 -9.91
CA THR A 39 12.22 11.15 -9.24
C THR A 39 11.71 10.56 -7.93
N PRO A 40 12.13 9.33 -7.58
CA PRO A 40 11.72 8.70 -6.32
C PRO A 40 12.24 9.48 -5.11
N GLN A 41 13.37 10.19 -5.22
CA GLN A 41 13.94 10.98 -4.13
C GLN A 41 13.00 12.10 -3.68
N HIS A 42 12.37 12.83 -4.61
CA HIS A 42 11.39 13.86 -4.28
C HIS A 42 10.12 13.25 -3.65
N ALA A 43 9.67 12.10 -4.14
CA ALA A 43 8.55 11.37 -3.53
C ALA A 43 8.88 10.91 -2.10
N MET A 44 10.11 10.45 -1.84
CA MET A 44 10.58 10.10 -0.48
C MET A 44 10.58 11.33 0.43
N GLN A 45 11.07 12.48 -0.04
CA GLN A 45 11.07 13.73 0.74
C GLN A 45 9.64 14.16 1.13
N PHE A 46 8.69 14.03 0.21
CA PHE A 46 7.28 14.30 0.49
C PHE A 46 6.73 13.35 1.57
N ILE A 47 7.02 12.05 1.47
CA ILE A 47 6.61 11.07 2.48
C ILE A 47 7.18 11.42 3.86
N GLU A 48 8.45 11.79 3.93
CA GLU A 48 9.08 12.18 5.20
C GLU A 48 8.45 13.44 5.80
N LEU A 49 8.08 14.42 4.98
CA LEU A 49 7.34 15.59 5.46
C LEU A 49 5.93 15.22 5.94
N ALA A 50 5.21 14.38 5.19
CA ALA A 50 3.86 13.94 5.52
C ALA A 50 3.82 13.14 6.83
N LYS A 51 4.82 12.29 7.09
CA LYS A 51 4.98 11.57 8.36
C LYS A 51 5.16 12.51 9.55
N ARG A 52 5.85 13.63 9.36
CA ARG A 52 6.05 14.66 10.41
C ARG A 52 4.78 15.48 10.64
N ALA A 53 4.01 15.74 9.59
CA ALA A 53 2.84 16.60 9.63
C ALA A 53 1.62 15.96 10.31
N GLY A 54 1.52 14.62 10.34
CA GLY A 54 0.39 13.97 11.00
C GLY A 54 0.37 12.44 10.87
N ALA A 55 -0.75 11.85 11.29
CA ALA A 55 -0.93 10.40 11.34
C ALA A 55 -1.24 9.83 9.94
N CYS A 56 -0.20 9.57 9.15
CA CYS A 56 -0.27 8.75 7.94
C CYS A 56 0.39 7.39 8.20
N ARG A 57 -0.36 6.29 8.07
CA ARG A 57 0.15 4.94 8.34
C ARG A 57 0.92 4.35 7.16
N ASP A 58 0.26 4.27 6.00
CA ASP A 58 0.73 3.50 4.84
C ASP A 58 1.10 4.41 3.66
N LEU A 59 2.14 5.23 3.84
CA LEU A 59 2.69 6.04 2.76
C LEU A 59 3.65 5.21 1.90
N LYS A 60 3.33 5.10 0.61
CA LYS A 60 4.14 4.36 -0.37
C LYS A 60 4.31 5.17 -1.64
N ILE A 61 5.46 4.99 -2.28
CA ILE A 61 5.69 5.49 -3.64
C ILE A 61 5.10 4.49 -4.61
N ARG A 62 4.29 4.95 -5.56
CA ARG A 62 3.78 4.13 -6.67
C ARG A 62 4.24 4.69 -7.99
N CYS A 63 4.59 3.83 -8.91
CA CYS A 63 4.99 4.19 -10.27
C CYS A 63 4.26 3.33 -11.30
N LYS A 64 4.27 3.77 -12.56
CA LYS A 64 3.83 2.92 -13.68
C LYS A 64 4.91 1.87 -13.93
N ALA A 65 4.56 0.60 -13.75
CA ALA A 65 5.46 -0.53 -13.97
C ALA A 65 4.70 -1.74 -14.51
N ALA A 66 5.44 -2.75 -14.98
CA ALA A 66 4.86 -4.04 -15.32
C ALA A 66 4.27 -4.68 -14.07
N LEU A 67 3.00 -5.06 -14.13
CA LEU A 67 2.34 -5.77 -13.05
C LEU A 67 2.95 -7.17 -12.91
N LEU A 68 3.18 -7.56 -11.67
CA LEU A 68 3.71 -8.87 -11.30
C LEU A 68 2.59 -9.69 -10.67
N ASP A 69 2.58 -10.98 -10.98
CA ASP A 69 1.73 -11.99 -10.36
C ASP A 69 2.26 -12.34 -8.96
N GLU A 70 1.51 -13.12 -8.18
CA GLU A 70 1.89 -13.55 -6.81
C GLU A 70 3.26 -14.26 -6.75
N LYS A 71 3.68 -14.86 -7.87
CA LYS A 71 4.97 -15.55 -8.03
C LYS A 71 6.10 -14.62 -8.54
N GLY A 72 5.86 -13.31 -8.62
CA GLY A 72 6.83 -12.32 -9.12
C GLY A 72 7.02 -12.33 -10.64
N LYS A 73 6.19 -13.06 -11.40
CA LYS A 73 6.27 -13.11 -12.87
C LYS A 73 5.45 -11.98 -13.49
N LYS A 74 5.98 -11.35 -14.55
CA LYS A 74 5.25 -10.30 -15.30
C LYS A 74 3.92 -10.86 -15.84
N ILE A 75 2.83 -10.16 -15.55
CA ILE A 75 1.52 -10.44 -16.14
C ILE A 75 1.57 -9.98 -17.59
N LEU A 76 1.29 -10.91 -18.53
CA LEU A 76 1.32 -10.61 -19.95
C LEU A 76 -0.10 -10.44 -20.49
N ASN A 77 -0.29 -9.49 -21.39
CA ASN A 77 -1.54 -9.38 -22.14
C ASN A 77 -1.69 -10.60 -23.08
N PRO A 78 -2.81 -11.33 -23.05
CA PRO A 78 -2.99 -12.55 -23.85
C PRO A 78 -2.91 -12.29 -25.35
N LYS A 79 -3.25 -11.08 -25.82
CA LYS A 79 -3.27 -10.73 -27.24
C LYS A 79 -1.91 -10.27 -27.75
N THR A 80 -1.24 -9.38 -27.01
CA THR A 80 0.01 -8.73 -27.46
C THR A 80 1.26 -9.40 -26.92
N ARG A 81 1.13 -10.29 -25.93
CA ARG A 81 2.23 -10.92 -25.18
C ARG A 81 3.19 -9.92 -24.52
N MET A 82 2.80 -8.64 -24.44
CA MET A 82 3.55 -7.60 -23.75
C MET A 82 3.18 -7.56 -22.27
N PRO A 83 4.09 -7.12 -21.38
CA PRO A 83 3.77 -6.89 -19.98
C PRO A 83 2.63 -5.90 -19.79
N LEU A 84 1.68 -6.23 -18.93
CA LEU A 84 0.60 -5.33 -18.56
C LEU A 84 1.16 -4.23 -17.66
N ILE A 85 1.03 -2.98 -18.08
CA ILE A 85 1.51 -1.83 -17.31
C ILE A 85 0.40 -1.30 -16.41
N GLY A 86 0.69 -1.14 -15.12
CA GLY A 86 -0.23 -0.60 -14.14
C GLY A 86 0.51 0.14 -13.03
N TRP A 87 -0.21 0.54 -11.99
CA TRP A 87 0.38 1.14 -10.79
C TRP A 87 0.90 0.05 -9.88
N ALA A 88 2.21 0.06 -9.60
CA ALA A 88 2.87 -0.84 -8.68
C ALA A 88 3.64 -0.06 -7.61
N ASP A 89 3.92 -0.72 -6.50
CA ASP A 89 4.73 -0.16 -5.42
C ASP A 89 6.18 -0.05 -5.90
N TRP A 90 6.79 1.13 -5.73
CA TRP A 90 8.17 1.36 -6.14
C TRP A 90 9.14 0.70 -5.14
N THR A 91 10.15 0.02 -5.67
CA THR A 91 11.28 -0.48 -4.89
C THR A 91 12.60 0.01 -5.53
N PRO A 92 13.67 0.22 -4.73
CA PRO A 92 14.98 0.64 -5.27
C PRO A 92 15.52 -0.30 -6.35
N GLU A 93 15.20 -1.59 -6.24
CA GLU A 93 15.61 -2.64 -7.17
C GLU A 93 14.84 -2.57 -8.50
N SER A 94 13.55 -2.19 -8.45
CA SER A 94 12.71 -2.05 -9.64
C SER A 94 13.18 -0.93 -10.59
N HIS A 95 13.91 0.05 -10.08
CA HIS A 95 14.44 1.17 -10.87
C HIS A 95 15.73 0.81 -11.65
N LYS A 96 16.46 -0.25 -11.27
CA LYS A 96 17.69 -0.66 -11.99
C LYS A 96 17.44 -1.47 -13.26
N ALA A 97 16.19 -1.87 -13.50
CA ALA A 97 15.82 -2.77 -14.59
C ALA A 97 15.21 -2.05 -15.81
N ALA A 98 15.32 -0.71 -15.88
CA ALA A 98 14.89 0.10 -17.01
C ALA A 98 16.07 0.52 -17.88
#